data_AF-A0A537NHD9-F1
#
_entry.id   AF-A0A537NHD9-F1
#
_cell.length_a   1.000
_cell.length_b   1.000
_cell.length_c   1.000
_cell.angle_alpha   90.00
_cell.angle_beta   90.00
_cell.angle_gamma   90.00
#
_symmetry.space_group_name_H-M   'P 1'
#
loop_
_entity.id
_entity.type
_entity.pdbx_description
1 polymer ?
#
loop_
_entity_poly.entity_id
_entity_poly.type
_entity_poly.pdbx_seq_one_letter_code
_entity_poly.pdbx_strand_id
1 'polypeptide(L)'
;MSRQFSLEHRGRAIDVLVEPVDEAWELWLCERGRRLTLGGTVPIDEAVEAWREGKDPVLLMVERIRTRVANGELDLGDSQAG
;
A
#
# COMPACT_ATOMS: atom_id res chain seq x y z
N MET A 1 -5.52 -4.02 -15.10
CA MET A 1 -5.25 -4.80 -13.87
C MET A 1 -4.32 -3.95 -13.01
N SER A 2 -4.76 -3.54 -11.82
CA SER A 2 -3.90 -2.88 -10.83
C SER A 2 -3.00 -3.90 -10.15
N ARG A 3 -1.81 -3.48 -9.69
CA ARG A 3 -0.93 -4.33 -8.86
C ARG A 3 -1.56 -4.47 -7.46
N GLN A 4 -1.44 -5.66 -6.88
CA GLN A 4 -1.90 -5.94 -5.53
C GLN A 4 -0.84 -6.76 -4.79
N PHE A 5 -0.67 -6.48 -3.50
CA PHE A 5 0.28 -7.18 -2.63
C PHE A 5 -0.40 -7.56 -1.32
N SER A 6 -0.39 -8.85 -0.96
CA SER A 6 -0.99 -9.31 0.29
C SER A 6 0.01 -9.28 1.44
N LEU A 7 -0.51 -9.01 2.64
CA LEU A 7 0.21 -9.07 3.92
C LEU A 7 -0.73 -9.53 5.04
N GLU A 8 -0.16 -10.19 6.04
CA GLU A 8 -0.89 -10.61 7.24
C GLU A 8 -0.52 -9.70 8.42
N HIS A 9 -1.53 -9.24 9.16
CA HIS A 9 -1.32 -8.47 10.37
C HIS A 9 -2.31 -8.88 11.45
N ARG A 10 -1.82 -9.41 12.58
CA ARG A 10 -2.65 -9.85 13.72
C ARG A 10 -3.79 -10.80 13.30
N GLY A 11 -3.51 -11.73 12.39
CA GLY A 11 -4.51 -12.68 11.87
C GLY A 11 -5.49 -12.12 10.85
N ARG A 12 -5.32 -10.85 10.43
CA ARG A 12 -6.11 -10.21 9.36
C ARG A 12 -5.35 -10.31 8.04
N ALA A 13 -6.05 -10.70 6.98
CA ALA A 13 -5.56 -10.66 5.62
C ALA A 13 -5.80 -9.25 5.06
N ILE A 14 -4.72 -8.51 4.85
CA ILE A 14 -4.74 -7.14 4.34
C ILE A 14 -4.06 -7.14 2.97
N ASP A 15 -4.63 -6.40 2.05
CA ASP A 15 -4.08 -6.20 0.71
C ASP A 15 -3.64 -4.75 0.53
N VAL A 16 -2.52 -4.54 -0.14
CA VAL A 16 -2.10 -3.23 -0.63
C VAL A 16 -2.48 -3.15 -2.10
N LEU A 17 -3.50 -2.35 -2.40
CA LEU A 17 -4.00 -2.08 -3.74
C LEU A 17 -3.32 -0.83 -4.31
N VAL A 18 -2.73 -0.95 -5.50
CA VAL A 18 -2.10 0.17 -6.20
C VAL A 18 -3.10 0.78 -7.19
N GLU A 19 -3.48 2.02 -6.96
CA GLU A 19 -4.44 2.74 -7.79
C GLU A 19 -3.77 3.91 -8.51
N PRO A 20 -3.83 3.96 -9.85
CA PRO A 20 -3.36 5.13 -10.57
C PRO A 20 -4.32 6.31 -10.33
N VAL A 21 -3.76 7.46 -10.00
CA VAL A 21 -4.42 8.77 -9.99
C VAL A 21 -3.66 9.70 -10.95
N ASP A 22 -4.15 10.92 -11.16
CA ASP A 22 -3.65 11.81 -12.23
C ASP A 22 -2.12 11.96 -12.26
N GLU A 23 -1.51 12.21 -11.10
CA GLU A 23 -0.06 12.50 -10.98
C GLU A 23 0.68 11.52 -10.06
N ALA A 24 0.07 10.40 -9.68
CA ALA A 24 0.66 9.45 -8.75
C ALA A 24 0.05 8.05 -8.84
N TRP A 25 0.65 7.12 -8.10
CA TRP A 25 -0.02 5.90 -7.66
C TRP A 25 -0.28 5.98 -6.17
N GLU A 26 -1.54 5.78 -5.78
CA GLU A 26 -1.93 5.60 -4.38
C GLU A 26 -1.84 4.13 -4.00
N LEU A 27 -1.34 3.84 -2.81
CA LEU A 27 -1.27 2.49 -2.26
C LEU A 27 -2.23 2.40 -1.07
N TRP A 28 -3.40 1.83 -1.31
CA TRP A 28 -4.46 1.69 -0.33
C TRP A 28 -4.35 0.35 0.39
N LEU A 29 -4.47 0.37 1.71
CA LEU A 29 -4.71 -0.85 2.48
C LEU A 29 -6.18 -1.23 2.38
N CYS A 30 -6.43 -2.48 2.06
CA CYS A 30 -7.74 -3.04 1.82
C CYS A 30 -7.93 -4.32 2.64
N GLU A 31 -9.15 -4.59 3.08
CA GLU A 31 -9.53 -5.87 3.68
C GLU A 31 -10.85 -6.32 3.04
N ARG A 32 -10.89 -7.56 2.53
CA ARG A 32 -12.08 -8.13 1.87
C ARG A 32 -12.66 -7.22 0.78
N GLY A 33 -11.79 -6.55 0.02
CA GLY A 33 -12.17 -5.64 -1.07
C GLY A 33 -12.61 -4.23 -0.64
N ARG A 34 -12.63 -3.92 0.67
CA ARG A 34 -12.92 -2.57 1.18
C ARG A 34 -11.63 -1.82 1.48
N ARG A 35 -11.53 -0.56 1.02
CA ARG A 35 -10.44 0.36 1.41
C ARG A 35 -10.56 0.73 2.88
N LEU A 36 -9.45 0.61 3.60
CA LEU A 36 -9.32 0.94 5.02
C LEU A 36 -8.64 2.30 5.18
N THR A 37 -7.41 2.42 4.68
CA THR A 37 -6.60 3.63 4.82
C THR A 37 -5.60 3.77 3.69
N LEU A 38 -5.13 5.00 3.45
CA LEU A 38 -4.07 5.27 2.49
C LEU A 38 -2.71 4.95 3.13
N GLY A 39 -2.01 3.97 2.56
CA GLY A 39 -0.68 3.55 3.02
C GLY A 39 0.44 4.45 2.53
N GLY A 40 0.31 5.02 1.33
CA GLY A 40 1.26 5.97 0.77
C GLY A 40 0.96 6.31 -0.68
N THR A 41 1.76 7.22 -1.22
CA THR A 41 1.65 7.69 -2.61
C THR A 41 3.02 7.65 -3.26
N VAL A 42 3.06 7.28 -4.54
CA VAL A 42 4.27 7.34 -5.37
C VAL A 42 3.99 8.35 -6.49
N PRO A 43 4.58 9.55 -6.45
CA PRO A 43 4.45 10.53 -7.53
C PRO A 43 4.99 9.98 -8.86
N ILE A 44 4.40 10.41 -9.98
CA ILE A 44 4.83 9.96 -11.31
C ILE A 44 6.29 10.31 -11.59
N ASP A 45 6.72 11.53 -11.24
CA ASP A 45 8.09 11.98 -11.48
C ASP A 45 9.11 11.11 -10.75
N GLU A 46 8.89 10.85 -9.46
CA GLU A 46 9.74 9.96 -8.66
C GLU A 46 9.77 8.55 -9.23
N ALA A 47 8.64 8.07 -9.76
CA ALA A 47 8.58 6.74 -10.32
C ALA A 47 9.37 6.61 -11.63
N VAL A 48 9.30 7.64 -12.49
CA VAL A 48 10.06 7.70 -13.73
C VAL A 48 11.55 7.77 -13.44
N GLU A 49 11.97 8.56 -12.45
CA GLU A 49 13.36 8.63 -12.00
C GLU A 49 13.84 7.27 -11.46
N ALA A 50 13.09 6.66 -10.54
CA ALA A 50 13.43 5.36 -9.98
C ALA A 50 13.52 4.27 -11.06
N TRP A 51 12.61 4.28 -12.04
CA TRP A 51 12.62 3.33 -13.15
C TRP A 51 13.89 3.46 -14.01
N ARG A 52 14.36 4.69 -14.28
CA ARG A 52 15.62 4.93 -15.00
C ARG A 52 16.84 4.35 -14.28
N GLU A 53 16.77 4.23 -12.97
CA GLU A 53 17.79 3.60 -12.13
C GLU A 53 17.59 2.09 -11.95
N GLY A 54 16.58 1.49 -12.58
CA GLY A 54 16.26 0.07 -12.44
C GLY A 54 15.58 -0.30 -11.12
N LYS A 55 14.97 0.68 -10.43
CA LYS A 55 14.27 0.49 -9.16
C LYS A 55 12.75 0.42 -9.37
N ASP A 56 12.07 -0.31 -8.48
CA ASP A 56 10.60 -0.35 -8.42
C ASP A 56 10.10 0.47 -7.22
N PRO A 57 9.67 1.72 -7.43
CA PRO A 57 9.26 2.63 -6.36
C PRO A 57 7.98 2.14 -5.65
N VAL A 58 7.10 1.41 -6.35
CA VAL A 58 5.88 0.84 -5.78
C VAL A 58 6.26 -0.28 -4.82
N LEU A 59 7.18 -1.17 -5.20
CA LEU A 59 7.65 -2.22 -4.31
C LEU A 59 8.33 -1.65 -3.05
N LEU A 60 9.16 -0.61 -3.21
CA LEU A 60 9.77 0.09 -2.08
C LEU A 60 8.71 0.70 -1.15
N MET A 61 7.64 1.27 -1.69
CA MET A 61 6.54 1.79 -0.90
C MET A 61 5.76 0.67 -0.18
N VAL A 62 5.52 -0.47 -0.84
CA VAL A 62 4.90 -1.65 -0.21
C VAL A 62 5.70 -2.12 0.99
N GLU A 63 7.03 -2.21 0.88
CA GLU A 63 7.88 -2.61 1.99
C GLU A 63 7.83 -1.60 3.15
N ARG A 64 7.79 -0.29 2.85
CA ARG A 64 7.56 0.74 3.86
C ARG A 64 6.19 0.57 4.54
N ILE A 65 5.15 0.30 3.77
CA ILE A 65 3.79 0.04 4.31
C ILE A 65 3.82 -1.18 5.23
N ARG A 66 4.49 -2.29 4.85
CA ARG A 66 4.64 -3.48 5.70
C ARG A 66 5.26 -3.13 7.05
N THR A 67 6.35 -2.37 7.06
CA THR A 67 6.99 -1.92 8.31
C THR A 67 6.04 -1.08 9.17
N ARG A 68 5.37 -0.09 8.57
CA ARG A 68 4.43 0.79 9.29
C ARG A 68 3.25 0.02 9.86
N VAL A 69 2.70 -0.94 9.13
CA VAL A 69 1.66 -1.85 9.61
C VAL A 69 2.18 -2.69 10.78
N ALA A 70 3.36 -3.30 10.66
CA ALA A 70 3.95 -4.10 11.73
C ALA A 70 4.15 -3.28 13.02
N ASN A 71 4.53 -2.01 12.89
CA ASN A 71 4.71 -1.08 13.99
C ASN A 71 3.39 -0.50 14.54
N GLY A 72 2.25 -0.72 13.87
CA GLY A 72 0.96 -0.13 14.26
C GLY A 72 0.85 1.37 13.95
N GLU A 73 1.64 1.89 13.00
CA GLU A 73 1.66 3.29 12.58
C GLU A 73 0.58 3.63 11.53
N LEU A 74 -0.12 2.61 11.05
CA LEU A 74 -1.24 2.74 10.12
C LEU A 74 -2.52 2.25 10.78
N ASP A 75 -3.54 3.11 10.79
CA ASP A 75 -4.86 2.74 11.28
C ASP A 75 -5.56 1.83 10.26
N LEU A 76 -5.72 0.56 10.62
CA LEU A 76 -6.40 -0.44 9.79
C LEU A 76 -7.90 -0.54 10.09
N GLY A 77 -8.41 0.37 10.94
CA GLY A 77 -9.73 0.28 11.56
C GLY A 77 -9.84 -0.93 12.47
N ASP A 78 -10.60 -0.79 13.56
CA ASP A 78 -11.01 -1.94 14.34
C ASP A 78 -12.05 -2.74 13.53
N SER A 79 -11.67 -3.93 13.08
CA SER A 79 -12.67 -4.99 12.88
C SER A 79 -13.14 -5.37 14.29
N GLN A 80 -14.14 -4.66 14.80
CA GLN A 80 -14.90 -5.14 15.95
C GLN A 80 -15.54 -6.47 15.53
N ALA A 81 -14.89 -7.57 15.91
CA ALA A 81 -15.53 -8.86 16.03
C ALA A 81 -16.55 -8.71 17.17
N GLY A 82 -17.81 -8.47 16.79
CA GLY A 82 -18.95 -8.75 17.66
C GLY A 82 -19.16 -10.23 17.84
#